data_AF-A0A2E8WBX1-F1
#
_entry.id   AF-A0A2E8WBX1-F1
#
_cell.length_a   1.000
_cell.length_b   1.000
_cell.length_c   1.000
_cell.angle_alpha   90.00
_cell.angle_beta   90.00
_cell.angle_gamma   90.00
#
_symmetry.space_group_name_H-M   'P 1'
#
loop_
_entity.id
_entity.type
_entity.pdbx_description
1 polymer ?
#
loop_
_entity_poly.entity_id
_entity_poly.type
_entity_poly.pdbx_seq_one_letter_code
_entity_poly.pdbx_strand_id
1 'polypeptide(L)'
;MKAIVLTVFILLTACAKEPSVTAQEARVERATADLNREKQRLQTLRDSLVIKIGQNEQLGMTRKQAEAVEKSLIEVQATVVRAAETNLKHQQELLALLKTGHR
;
A
#
# COMPACT_ATOMS: atom_id res chain seq x y z
N MET A 1 -11.23 34.62 36.61
CA MET A 1 -11.82 33.26 36.49
C MET A 1 -13.01 33.32 35.56
N LYS A 2 -13.16 32.32 34.69
CA LYS A 2 -14.29 32.06 33.76
C LYS A 2 -14.30 32.83 32.43
N ALA A 3 -13.39 32.46 31.53
CA ALA A 3 -13.58 32.63 30.08
C ALA A 3 -12.83 31.56 29.27
N ILE A 4 -12.65 30.35 29.83
CA ILE A 4 -11.93 29.25 29.18
C ILE A 4 -12.73 27.96 29.40
N VAL A 5 -13.98 27.92 28.94
CA VAL A 5 -14.78 26.67 28.92
C VAL A 5 -15.60 26.53 27.63
N LEU A 6 -15.56 27.51 26.72
CA LEU A 6 -16.45 27.52 25.55
C LEU A 6 -15.70 27.43 24.20
N THR A 7 -14.65 26.61 24.13
CA THR A 7 -13.92 26.40 22.86
C THR A 7 -13.50 24.95 22.63
N VAL A 8 -14.01 24.00 23.43
CA VAL A 8 -13.64 22.57 23.31
C VAL A 8 -14.77 21.71 22.74
N PHE A 9 -15.98 22.25 22.55
CA PHE A 9 -17.15 21.46 22.16
C PHE A 9 -17.44 21.36 20.64
N ILE A 10 -16.60 21.96 19.77
CA ILE A 10 -16.88 22.02 18.32
C ILE A 10 -16.05 21.00 17.50
N LEU A 11 -15.13 20.24 18.12
CA LEU A 11 -14.25 19.32 17.37
C LEU A 11 -14.72 17.86 17.30
N LEU A 12 -15.88 17.51 17.87
CA LEU A 12 -16.37 16.13 17.89
C LEU A 12 -17.31 15.75 16.74
N THR A 13 -17.58 16.65 15.79
CA THR A 13 -18.43 16.36 14.62
C THR A 13 -17.65 16.24 13.31
N ALA A 14 -16.38 15.83 13.35
CA ALA A 14 -15.74 15.26 12.17
C ALA A 14 -16.40 13.90 11.88
N CYS A 15 -17.54 13.97 11.20
CA CYS A 15 -18.35 12.89 10.61
C CYS A 15 -17.78 11.48 10.82
N ALA A 16 -18.21 10.84 11.91
CA ALA A 16 -18.31 9.39 11.98
C ALA A 16 -19.41 8.95 10.99
N LYS A 17 -19.16 9.09 9.68
CA LYS A 17 -19.97 8.41 8.68
C LYS A 17 -19.41 7.00 8.64
N GLU A 18 -20.15 6.07 9.25
CA GLU A 18 -19.84 4.65 9.14
C GLU A 18 -19.55 4.33 7.67
N PRO A 19 -18.47 3.57 7.37
CA PRO A 19 -18.15 3.23 6.00
C PRO A 19 -19.34 2.46 5.41
N SER A 20 -20.00 3.05 4.41
CA SER A 20 -21.08 2.35 3.72
C SER A 20 -20.52 1.16 2.96
N VAL A 21 -21.32 0.09 2.82
CA VAL A 21 -20.94 -1.11 2.06
C VAL A 21 -20.41 -0.73 0.67
N THR A 22 -21.10 0.17 -0.05
CA THR A 22 -20.68 0.63 -1.37
C THR A 22 -19.34 1.37 -1.35
N ALA A 23 -19.09 2.23 -0.36
CA ALA A 23 -17.80 2.90 -0.23
C ALA A 23 -16.67 1.91 0.10
N GLN A 24 -16.98 0.86 0.85
CA GLN A 24 -16.04 -0.21 1.18
C GLN A 24 -15.76 -1.12 -0.02
N GLU A 25 -16.76 -1.45 -0.85
CA GLU A 25 -16.56 -2.19 -2.11
C GLU A 25 -15.59 -1.44 -3.03
N ALA A 26 -15.76 -0.13 -3.19
CA ALA A 26 -14.82 0.70 -3.96
C ALA A 26 -13.41 0.77 -3.36
N ARG A 27 -13.25 0.56 -2.04
CA ARG A 27 -11.92 0.43 -1.40
C ARG A 27 -11.28 -0.91 -1.71
N VAL A 28 -12.05 -2.01 -1.70
CA VAL A 28 -11.58 -3.35 -2.08
C VAL A 28 -11.15 -3.38 -3.55
N GLU A 29 -11.93 -2.78 -4.44
CA GLU A 29 -11.60 -2.68 -5.86
C GLU A 29 -10.27 -1.94 -6.08
N ARG A 30 -10.10 -0.77 -5.45
CA ARG A 30 -8.84 -0.01 -5.51
C ARG A 30 -7.67 -0.78 -4.94
N ALA A 31 -7.83 -1.41 -3.78
CA ALA A 31 -6.77 -2.23 -3.17
C ALA A 31 -6.37 -3.42 -4.07
N THR A 32 -7.32 -3.99 -4.81
CA THR A 32 -7.07 -5.06 -5.79
C THR A 32 -6.26 -4.54 -6.98
N ALA A 33 -6.67 -3.39 -7.53
CA ALA A 33 -5.95 -2.75 -8.63
C ALA A 33 -4.52 -2.35 -8.25
N ASP A 34 -4.34 -1.79 -7.04
CA ASP A 34 -3.03 -1.43 -6.52
C ASP A 34 -2.15 -2.67 -6.31
N LEU A 35 -2.68 -3.76 -5.72
CA LEU A 35 -1.95 -5.01 -5.60
C LEU A 35 -1.47 -5.54 -6.96
N ASN A 36 -2.34 -5.53 -7.97
CA ASN A 36 -1.98 -5.97 -9.31
C ASN A 36 -0.88 -5.11 -9.93
N ARG A 37 -0.95 -3.79 -9.75
CA ARG A 37 0.09 -2.85 -10.21
C ARG A 37 1.43 -3.15 -9.53
N GLU A 38 1.44 -3.36 -8.21
CA GLU A 38 2.69 -3.62 -7.48
C GLU A 38 3.29 -4.98 -7.81
N LYS A 39 2.46 -5.99 -8.11
CA LYS A 39 2.91 -7.29 -8.65
C LYS A 39 3.54 -7.13 -10.03
N GLN A 40 2.92 -6.35 -10.92
CA GLN A 40 3.49 -6.07 -12.23
C GLN A 40 4.83 -5.34 -12.13
N ARG A 41 4.94 -4.33 -11.26
CA ARG A 41 6.20 -3.63 -10.99
C ARG A 41 7.29 -4.56 -10.51
N LEU A 42 6.99 -5.46 -9.56
CA LEU A 42 7.93 -6.47 -9.09
C LEU A 42 8.40 -7.38 -10.23
N GLN A 43 7.49 -7.79 -11.10
CA GLN A 43 7.84 -8.61 -12.26
C GLN A 43 8.77 -7.86 -13.20
N THR A 44 8.47 -6.58 -13.53
CA THR A 44 9.35 -5.75 -14.36
C THR A 44 10.76 -5.58 -13.77
N LEU A 45 10.89 -5.40 -12.45
CA LEU A 45 12.20 -5.35 -11.80
C LEU A 45 12.97 -6.66 -11.96
N ARG A 46 12.29 -7.80 -11.80
CA ARG A 46 12.91 -9.13 -11.99
C ARG A 46 13.34 -9.36 -13.43
N ASP A 47 12.48 -9.02 -14.39
CA ASP A 47 12.75 -9.20 -15.82
C ASP A 47 13.92 -8.33 -16.30
N SER A 48 14.06 -7.13 -15.71
CA SER A 48 15.13 -6.18 -16.06
C SER A 48 16.43 -6.34 -15.25
N LEU A 49 16.46 -7.25 -14.26
CA LEU A 49 17.56 -7.38 -13.29
C LEU A 49 18.94 -7.48 -13.95
N VAL A 50 19.11 -8.39 -14.91
CA VAL A 50 20.40 -8.62 -15.58
C VAL A 50 20.84 -7.41 -16.38
N ILE A 51 19.90 -6.74 -17.05
CA ILE A 51 20.15 -5.54 -17.84
C ILE A 51 20.60 -4.40 -16.91
N LYS A 52 19.91 -4.22 -15.78
CA LYS A 52 20.22 -3.17 -14.80
C LYS A 52 21.55 -3.38 -14.10
N ILE A 53 21.90 -4.62 -13.76
CA ILE A 53 23.24 -4.96 -13.25
C ILE A 53 24.31 -4.54 -14.26
N GLY A 54 24.16 -4.91 -15.54
CA GLY A 54 25.11 -4.53 -16.59
C GLY A 54 25.21 -3.02 -16.79
N GLN A 55 24.09 -2.29 -16.72
CA GLN A 55 24.08 -0.82 -16.77
C GLN A 55 24.86 -0.22 -15.59
N ASN A 56 24.67 -0.74 -14.38
CA ASN A 56 25.38 -0.26 -13.19
C ASN A 56 26.89 -0.57 -13.26
N GLU A 57 27.27 -1.72 -13.83
CA GLU A 57 28.68 -2.04 -14.10
C GLU A 57 29.30 -1.04 -15.09
N GLN A 58 28.59 -0.67 -16.16
CA GLN A 58 29.03 0.34 -17.12
C GLN A 58 29.18 1.73 -16.49
N LEU A 59 28.41 2.03 -15.44
CA LEU A 59 28.52 3.27 -14.66
C LEU A 59 29.65 3.24 -13.62
N GLY A 60 30.45 2.17 -13.59
CA GLY A 60 31.64 2.06 -12.73
C GLY A 60 31.41 1.33 -11.42
N MET A 61 30.23 0.73 -11.19
CA MET A 61 30.04 -0.16 -10.04
C MET A 61 30.76 -1.48 -10.25
N THR A 62 31.31 -2.06 -9.18
CA THR A 62 31.70 -3.47 -9.23
C THR A 62 30.47 -4.35 -9.38
N ARG A 63 30.61 -5.53 -9.99
CA ARG A 63 29.50 -6.47 -10.14
C ARG A 63 28.76 -6.76 -8.84
N LYS A 64 29.51 -6.97 -7.76
CA LYS A 64 28.96 -7.24 -6.42
C LYS A 64 28.07 -6.09 -5.92
N GLN A 65 28.48 -4.84 -6.14
CA GLN A 65 27.70 -3.67 -5.76
C GLN A 65 26.44 -3.53 -6.64
N ALA A 66 26.60 -3.67 -7.96
CA ALA A 66 25.47 -3.61 -8.91
C ALA A 66 24.41 -4.67 -8.58
N GLU A 67 24.82 -5.91 -8.32
CA GLU A 67 23.93 -6.97 -7.88
C GLU A 67 23.24 -6.67 -6.56
N ALA A 68 23.98 -6.16 -5.57
CA ALA A 68 23.41 -5.84 -4.26
C ALA A 68 22.32 -4.77 -4.37
N VAL A 69 22.58 -3.69 -5.11
CA VAL A 69 21.61 -2.59 -5.31
C VAL A 69 20.33 -3.10 -5.97
N GLU A 70 20.45 -3.80 -7.09
CA GLU A 70 19.27 -4.24 -7.84
C GLU A 70 18.48 -5.34 -7.11
N LYS A 71 19.16 -6.24 -6.39
CA LYS A 71 18.50 -7.24 -5.55
C LYS A 71 17.76 -6.57 -4.39
N SER A 72 18.35 -5.56 -3.74
CA SER A 72 17.68 -4.81 -2.68
C SER A 72 16.44 -4.06 -3.17
N LEU A 73 16.46 -3.50 -4.39
CA LEU A 73 15.26 -2.89 -4.98
C LEU A 73 14.13 -3.91 -5.18
N ILE A 74 14.46 -5.12 -5.64
CA ILE A 74 13.49 -6.22 -5.75
C ILE A 74 12.93 -6.62 -4.39
N GLU A 75 13.77 -6.70 -3.35
CA GLU A 75 13.35 -7.04 -1.98
C GLU A 75 12.42 -5.99 -1.37
N VAL A 76 12.72 -4.70 -1.58
CA VAL A 76 11.86 -3.59 -1.18
C VAL A 76 10.52 -3.69 -1.88
N GLN A 77 10.50 -3.88 -3.21
CA GLN A 77 9.25 -4.00 -3.97
C GLN A 77 8.46 -5.25 -3.55
N ALA A 78 9.11 -6.37 -3.24
CA ALA A 78 8.46 -7.56 -2.70
C ALA A 78 7.82 -7.31 -1.32
N THR A 79 8.41 -6.41 -0.53
CA THR A 79 7.83 -5.95 0.75
C THR A 79 6.58 -5.09 0.51
N VAL A 80 6.62 -4.19 -0.48
CA VAL A 80 5.46 -3.39 -0.90
C VAL A 80 4.30 -4.28 -1.36
N VAL A 81 4.57 -5.32 -2.16
CA VAL A 81 3.55 -6.30 -2.57
C VAL A 81 2.91 -6.98 -1.35
N ARG A 82 3.70 -7.45 -0.39
CA ARG A 82 3.18 -8.07 0.85
C ARG A 82 2.31 -7.10 1.66
N ALA A 83 2.70 -5.83 1.73
CA ALA A 83 1.90 -4.79 2.39
C ALA A 83 0.57 -4.56 1.65
N ALA A 84 0.58 -4.53 0.31
CA ALA A 84 -0.63 -4.40 -0.50
C ALA A 84 -1.57 -5.62 -0.36
N GLU A 85 -1.02 -6.84 -0.30
CA GLU A 85 -1.79 -8.06 -0.02
C GLU A 85 -2.46 -8.00 1.35
N THR A 86 -1.70 -7.59 2.37
CA THR A 86 -2.22 -7.40 3.74
C THR A 86 -3.33 -6.34 3.77
N ASN A 87 -3.15 -5.22 3.09
CA ASN A 87 -4.17 -4.18 2.98
C ASN A 87 -5.44 -4.70 2.30
N LEU A 88 -5.32 -5.38 1.15
CA LEU A 88 -6.47 -5.95 0.45
C LEU A 88 -7.24 -6.92 1.35
N LYS A 89 -6.54 -7.81 2.06
CA LYS A 89 -7.13 -8.74 3.01
C LYS A 89 -7.96 -8.01 4.07
N HIS A 90 -7.42 -6.97 4.70
CA HIS A 90 -8.15 -6.18 5.69
C HIS A 90 -9.37 -5.44 5.12
N GLN A 91 -9.27 -4.92 3.89
CA GLN A 91 -10.43 -4.29 3.24
C GLN A 91 -11.55 -5.32 2.96
N GLN A 92 -11.19 -6.54 2.59
CA GLN A 92 -12.13 -7.64 2.36
C GLN A 92 -12.78 -8.12 3.66
N GLU A 93 -12.00 -8.26 4.73
CA GLU A 93 -12.50 -8.60 6.07
C GLU A 93 -13.49 -7.55 6.57
N LEU A 94 -13.16 -6.26 6.44
CA LEU A 94 -14.07 -5.18 6.82
C LEU A 94 -15.35 -5.18 5.99
N LEU A 95 -15.25 -5.42 4.68
CA LEU A 95 -16.42 -5.53 3.81
C LEU A 95 -17.33 -6.69 4.24
N ALA A 96 -16.76 -7.83 4.59
CA ALA A 96 -17.52 -8.98 5.07
C ALA A 96 -18.27 -8.64 6.37
N LEU A 97 -17.61 -7.97 7.32
CA LEU A 97 -18.23 -7.51 8.58
C LEU A 97 -19.38 -6.52 8.35
N LEU A 98 -19.20 -5.55 7.45
CA LEU A 98 -20.25 -4.58 7.13
C LEU A 98 -21.46 -5.25 6.47
N LYS A 99 -21.24 -6.27 5.62
CA LYS A 99 -22.31 -7.04 4.97
C LYS A 99 -23.07 -7.93 5.94
N THR A 100 -22.43 -8.47 6.97
CA THR A 100 -23.07 -9.36 7.95
C THR A 100 -23.67 -8.61 9.15
N GLY A 101 -23.12 -7.45 9.53
CA GLY A 101 -23.58 -6.62 10.65
C GLY A 101 -24.73 -5.66 10.35
N HIS A 102 -25.19 -5.57 9.10
CA HIS A 102 -26.39 -4.81 8.69
C HIS A 102 -27.68 -5.66 8.69
N ARG A 103 -27.73 -6.73 9.51
CA ARG A 103 -28.96 -7.51 9.75
C ARG A 103 -29.59 -7.12 11.08
#